data_AF-A0A6V7JTU7-F1
#
_entry.id   AF-A0A6V7JTU7-F1
#
_cell.length_a   1.000
_cell.length_b   1.000
_cell.length_c   1.000
_cell.angle_alpha   90.00
_cell.angle_beta   90.00
_cell.angle_gamma   90.00
#
_symmetry.space_group_name_H-M   'P 1'
#
loop_
_entity.id
_entity.type
_entity.pdbx_description
1 polymer ?
#
loop_
_entity_poly.entity_id
_entity_poly.type
_entity_poly.pdbx_seq_one_letter_code
_entity_poly.pdbx_strand_id
1 'polypeptide(L)'
;VYTDGAFGVATATAIREHLANLGSPVYFYLFAYRGTFSWSSAYGDRKRDHGVAHYDDLLYLFAQNELLFPDMALSEDDERMIDVLTSLWSNFARTG
;
A
#
# COMPACT_ATOMS: atom_id res chain seq x y z
N VAL A 1 -15.28 -8.35 5.64
CA VAL A 1 -16.03 -8.96 4.50
C VAL A 1 -15.42 -8.60 3.16
N TYR A 2 -15.50 -7.34 2.67
CA TYR A 2 -14.95 -7.00 1.34
C TYR A 2 -13.42 -7.18 1.26
N THR A 3 -12.66 -6.64 2.23
CA THR A 3 -11.19 -6.82 2.28
C THR A 3 -10.79 -8.28 2.34
N ASP A 4 -11.44 -9.08 3.19
CA ASP A 4 -11.14 -10.51 3.32
C ASP A 4 -11.47 -11.27 2.04
N GLY A 5 -12.64 -11.00 1.45
CA GLY A 5 -13.14 -11.71 0.27
C GLY A 5 -12.40 -11.35 -1.03
N ALA A 6 -11.99 -10.09 -1.19
CA ALA A 6 -11.31 -9.63 -2.40
C ALA A 6 -9.78 -9.77 -2.34
N PHE A 7 -9.18 -9.65 -1.16
CA PHE A 7 -7.72 -9.61 -1.00
C PHE A 7 -7.20 -10.58 0.05
N GLY A 8 -7.67 -10.47 1.30
CA GLY A 8 -7.05 -11.12 2.46
C GLY A 8 -6.99 -12.65 2.39
N VAL A 9 -8.10 -13.32 2.04
CA VAL A 9 -8.14 -14.79 1.96
C VAL A 9 -7.25 -15.31 0.84
N ALA A 10 -7.26 -14.64 -0.33
CA ALA A 10 -6.43 -15.01 -1.46
C ALA A 10 -4.94 -14.86 -1.14
N THR A 11 -4.53 -13.74 -0.52
CA THR A 11 -3.15 -13.50 -0.10
C THR A 11 -2.69 -14.54 0.93
N ALA A 12 -3.50 -14.81 1.97
CA ALA A 12 -3.16 -15.81 2.97
C ALA A 12 -3.02 -17.23 2.37
N THR A 13 -3.87 -17.56 1.41
CA THR A 13 -3.81 -18.84 0.68
C THR A 13 -2.54 -18.93 -0.16
N ALA A 14 -2.21 -17.88 -0.93
CA ALA A 14 -1.02 -17.85 -1.76
C ALA A 14 0.28 -18.00 -0.95
N ILE A 15 0.36 -17.36 0.23
CA ILE A 15 1.51 -17.51 1.15
C ILE A 15 1.62 -18.95 1.64
N ARG A 16 0.51 -19.57 2.07
CA ARG A 16 0.53 -20.98 2.53
C ARG A 16 0.99 -21.93 1.43
N GLU A 17 0.48 -21.76 0.21
CA GLU A 17 0.88 -22.59 -0.92
C GLU A 17 2.35 -22.38 -1.31
N HIS A 18 2.86 -21.14 -1.27
CA HIS A 18 4.29 -20.90 -1.48
C HIS A 18 5.14 -21.61 -0.42
N LEU A 19 4.79 -21.48 0.86
CA LEU A 19 5.55 -22.10 1.96
C LEU A 19 5.51 -23.63 1.91
N ALA A 20 4.42 -24.22 1.42
CA ALA A 20 4.28 -25.67 1.31
C ALA A 20 5.05 -26.27 0.12
N ASN A 21 5.15 -25.52 -0.98
CA ASN A 21 5.59 -26.06 -2.26
C ASN A 21 6.92 -25.49 -2.78
N LEU A 22 7.40 -24.36 -2.26
CA LEU A 22 8.59 -23.66 -2.74
C LEU A 22 9.62 -23.45 -1.62
N GLY A 23 10.89 -23.47 -1.98
CA GLY A 23 12.01 -23.24 -1.05
C GLY A 23 12.53 -21.80 -1.01
N SER A 24 11.98 -20.92 -1.86
CA SER A 24 12.39 -19.50 -1.91
C SER A 24 11.77 -18.70 -0.75
N PRO A 25 12.48 -17.70 -0.20
CA PRO A 25 11.91 -16.79 0.79
C PRO A 25 10.65 -16.08 0.27
N VAL A 26 9.69 -15.85 1.18
CA VAL A 26 8.48 -15.07 0.91
C VAL A 26 8.39 -13.97 1.96
N TYR A 27 8.21 -12.74 1.48
CA TYR A 27 8.00 -11.58 2.34
C TYR A 27 6.58 -11.06 2.14
N PHE A 28 5.95 -10.69 3.24
CA PHE A 28 4.58 -10.17 3.25
C PHE A 28 4.56 -8.88 4.06
N TYR A 29 3.90 -7.85 3.53
CA TYR A 29 3.66 -6.61 4.25
C TYR A 29 2.17 -6.28 4.27
N LEU A 30 1.74 -5.64 5.37
CA LEU A 30 0.43 -5.00 5.50
C LEU A 30 0.66 -3.49 5.54
N PHE A 31 0.20 -2.78 4.53
CA PHE A 31 0.25 -1.32 4.52
C PHE A 31 -0.90 -0.76 5.36
N ALA A 32 -0.56 -0.07 6.46
CA ALA A 32 -1.51 0.47 7.42
C ALA A 32 -1.31 1.97 7.71
N TYR A 33 -0.50 2.65 6.90
CA TYR A 33 -0.27 4.08 7.02
C TYR A 33 -1.39 4.86 6.33
N ARG A 34 -2.13 5.66 7.13
CA ARG A 34 -3.14 6.58 6.65
C ARG A 34 -2.51 7.97 6.49
N GLY A 35 -2.00 8.26 5.29
CA GLY A 35 -1.42 9.58 5.04
C GLY A 35 -2.41 10.62 4.52
N THR A 36 -1.87 11.77 4.11
CA THR A 36 -2.66 12.96 3.75
C THR A 36 -3.60 12.72 2.57
N PHE A 37 -3.21 11.84 1.65
CA PHE A 37 -3.95 11.48 0.46
C PHE A 37 -4.63 10.11 0.61
N SER A 38 -5.76 9.91 -0.09
CA SER A 38 -6.38 8.59 -0.19
C SER A 38 -7.20 8.42 -1.44
N TRP A 39 -7.10 7.24 -2.02
CA TRP A 39 -8.00 6.75 -3.04
C TRP A 39 -9.44 6.64 -2.56
N SER A 40 -9.70 6.46 -1.26
CA SER A 40 -11.08 6.47 -0.75
C SER A 40 -11.81 7.78 -1.09
N SER A 41 -11.09 8.91 -1.05
CA SER A 41 -11.62 10.23 -1.41
C SER A 41 -11.88 10.38 -2.91
N ALA A 42 -11.18 9.60 -3.76
CA ALA A 42 -11.40 9.56 -5.20
C ALA A 42 -12.53 8.61 -5.61
N TYR A 43 -12.90 7.64 -4.76
CA TYR A 43 -13.96 6.65 -5.04
C TYR A 43 -15.39 7.13 -4.75
N GLY A 44 -15.58 8.37 -4.32
CA GLY A 44 -16.90 9.02 -4.26
C GLY A 44 -17.34 9.53 -2.89
N ASP A 45 -16.62 9.20 -1.81
CA ASP A 45 -16.84 9.78 -0.48
C ASP A 45 -15.62 10.57 -0.02
N ARG A 46 -15.63 11.87 -0.31
CA ARG A 46 -14.53 12.80 -0.02
C ARG A 46 -14.39 13.17 1.45
N LYS A 47 -15.40 12.93 2.28
CA LYS A 47 -15.47 13.48 3.64
C LYS A 47 -15.22 12.45 4.72
N ARG A 48 -15.59 11.19 4.46
CA ARG A 48 -15.42 10.12 5.45
C ARG A 48 -14.02 9.54 5.36
N ASP A 49 -13.41 9.33 6.52
CA ASP A 49 -12.24 8.49 6.62
C ASP A 49 -12.65 7.02 6.63
N HIS A 50 -12.23 6.28 5.60
CA HIS A 50 -12.48 4.84 5.46
C HIS A 50 -11.26 4.00 5.91
N GLY A 51 -10.26 4.64 6.52
CA GLY A 51 -8.97 4.02 6.78
C GLY A 51 -8.12 3.94 5.51
N VAL A 52 -7.19 2.99 5.48
CA VAL A 52 -6.31 2.76 4.33
C VAL A 52 -7.07 2.00 3.26
N ALA A 53 -7.24 2.63 2.10
CA ALA A 53 -7.94 2.04 0.97
C ALA A 53 -6.99 1.26 0.06
N HIS A 54 -7.58 0.44 -0.82
CA HIS A 54 -6.85 -0.12 -1.94
C HIS A 54 -6.23 1.00 -2.78
N TYR A 55 -4.99 0.79 -3.24
CA TYR A 55 -4.13 1.74 -3.95
C TYR A 55 -3.50 2.88 -3.12
N ASP A 56 -3.78 3.02 -1.83
CA ASP A 56 -3.16 4.07 -1.02
C ASP A 56 -1.64 3.92 -0.91
N ASP A 57 -1.12 2.70 -0.88
CA ASP A 57 0.34 2.45 -0.85
C ASP A 57 1.06 2.96 -2.11
N LEU A 58 0.40 2.89 -3.28
CA LEU A 58 0.99 3.37 -4.53
C LEU A 58 1.20 4.89 -4.56
N LEU A 59 0.50 5.66 -3.73
CA LEU A 59 0.71 7.10 -3.60
C LEU A 59 2.09 7.44 -3.00
N TYR A 60 2.71 6.49 -2.30
CA TYR A 60 4.05 6.66 -1.68
C TYR A 60 5.14 5.94 -2.48
N LEU A 61 4.78 5.24 -3.56
CA LEU A 61 5.73 4.62 -4.49
C LEU A 61 5.84 5.40 -5.81
N PHE A 62 4.76 6.05 -6.24
CA PHE A 62 4.68 6.85 -7.45
C PHE A 62 4.04 8.20 -7.15
N ALA A 63 4.56 9.28 -7.77
CA ALA A 63 4.07 10.65 -7.59
C ALA A 63 2.71 10.89 -8.28
N GLN A 64 1.67 10.12 -7.91
CA GLN A 64 0.30 10.25 -8.42
C GLN A 64 -0.47 11.36 -7.69
N ASN A 65 -0.02 11.74 -6.51
CA ASN A 65 -0.66 12.76 -5.68
C ASN A 65 -0.73 14.11 -6.39
N GLU A 66 0.27 14.49 -7.18
CA GLU A 66 0.26 15.75 -7.95
C GLU A 66 -0.89 15.83 -8.96
N LEU A 67 -1.25 14.69 -9.56
CA LEU A 67 -2.34 14.61 -10.53
C LEU A 67 -3.71 14.50 -9.84
N LEU A 68 -3.79 13.72 -8.76
CA LEU A 68 -5.05 13.36 -8.11
C LEU A 68 -5.49 14.38 -7.05
N PHE A 69 -4.54 15.08 -6.44
CA PHE A 69 -4.74 15.99 -5.31
C PHE A 69 -3.90 17.27 -5.47
N PRO A 70 -4.09 18.05 -6.55
CA PRO A 70 -3.24 19.19 -6.89
C PRO A 70 -3.25 20.32 -5.84
N ASP A 71 -4.30 20.40 -5.03
CA ASP A 71 -4.48 21.44 -3.99
C ASP A 71 -3.97 21.02 -2.61
N MET A 72 -3.31 19.87 -2.50
CA MET A 72 -2.85 19.28 -1.24
C MET A 72 -1.35 18.99 -1.29
N ALA A 73 -0.66 19.14 -0.15
CA ALA A 73 0.77 18.92 -0.01
C ALA A 73 1.06 17.68 0.84
N LEU A 74 2.21 17.05 0.60
CA LEU A 74 2.75 16.00 1.47
C LEU A 74 3.00 16.56 2.88
N SER A 75 2.67 15.77 3.89
CA SER A 75 3.13 16.00 5.26
C SER A 75 4.54 15.41 5.46
N GLU A 76 5.22 15.81 6.55
CA GLU A 76 6.50 15.19 6.94
C GLU A 76 6.36 13.66 7.13
N ASP A 77 5.21 13.18 7.58
CA ASP A 77 4.94 11.75 7.75
C ASP A 77 4.80 11.04 6.40
N ASP A 78 4.24 11.72 5.40
CA ASP A 78 4.11 11.17 4.05
C ASP A 78 5.48 11.07 3.37
N GLU A 79 6.33 12.09 3.52
CA GLU A 79 7.71 12.07 3.03
C GLU A 79 8.48 10.91 3.67
N ARG A 80 8.34 10.71 4.98
CA ARG A 80 8.93 9.54 5.68
C ARG A 80 8.39 8.23 5.14
N MET A 81 7.11 8.15 4.80
CA MET A 81 6.54 6.92 4.23
C MET A 81 7.04 6.65 2.80
N ILE A 82 7.26 7.70 2.00
CA ILE A 82 7.92 7.58 0.68
C ILE A 82 9.30 6.94 0.87
N ASP A 83 10.10 7.45 1.81
CA ASP A 83 11.44 6.90 2.09
C ASP A 83 11.36 5.43 2.53
N VAL A 84 10.43 5.08 3.43
CA VAL A 84 10.24 3.70 3.90
C VAL A 84 9.85 2.76 2.76
N LEU A 85 8.84 3.11 1.97
CA LEU A 85 8.28 2.21 0.97
C LEU A 85 9.21 2.06 -0.24
N THR A 86 9.83 3.16 -0.70
CA THR A 86 10.82 3.11 -1.78
C THR A 86 12.10 2.37 -1.37
N SER A 87 12.54 2.53 -0.11
CA SER A 87 13.64 1.74 0.44
C SER A 87 13.30 0.26 0.54
N LEU A 88 12.09 -0.09 1.00
CA LEU A 88 11.63 -1.48 1.07
C LEU A 88 11.70 -2.15 -0.31
N TRP A 89 11.11 -1.54 -1.33
CA TRP A 89 11.09 -2.10 -2.68
C TRP A 89 12.47 -2.12 -3.35
N SER A 90 13.28 -1.06 -3.19
CA SER A 90 14.63 -1.02 -3.78
C SER A 90 15.61 -1.98 -3.10
N ASN A 91 15.46 -2.22 -1.79
CA ASN A 91 16.23 -3.23 -1.07
C ASN A 91 15.87 -4.63 -1.56
N PHE A 92 14.57 -4.95 -1.63
CA PHE A 92 14.10 -6.23 -2.15
C PHE A 92 14.58 -6.48 -3.59
N ALA A 93 14.53 -5.47 -4.45
CA ALA A 93 15.04 -5.58 -5.81
C ALA A 93 16.56 -5.85 -5.88
N ARG A 94 17.33 -5.34 -4.90
CA ARG A 94 18.80 -5.46 -4.88
C ARG A 94 19.28 -6.77 -4.28
N THR A 95 18.62 -7.27 -3.24
CA THR A 95 19.14 -8.40 -2.44
C THR A 95 18.13 -9.52 -2.19
N GLY A 96 16.89 -9.39 -2.64
CA GLY A 96 15.78 -10.18 -2.11
C GLY A 96 15.59 -9.93 -0.62
#